data_AF-A0AAD0U4F5-F1
#
_entry.id   AF-A0AAD0U4F5-F1
#
_cell.length_a   1.000
_cell.length_b   1.000
_cell.length_c   1.000
_cell.angle_alpha   90.00
_cell.angle_beta   90.00
_cell.angle_gamma   90.00
#
_symmetry.space_group_name_H-M   'P 1'
#
loop_
_entity.id
_entity.type
_entity.pdbx_description
1 polymer ?
#
loop_
_entity_poly.entity_id
_entity_poly.type
_entity_poly.pdbx_seq_one_letter_code
_entity_poly.pdbx_strand_id
1 'polypeptide(L)' 'MKKKEALIESVNRLKASHEQAAGILQAIVHDVVRVSKGGSNLPERRDFRRYRRAIKELKLQCLQVEMILAEFGREE' A
#
# COMPACT_ATOMS: atom_id res chain seq x y z
N MET A 1 -16.78 -21.36 5.49
CA MET A 1 -15.37 -21.71 5.16
C MET A 1 -14.84 -20.82 4.03
N LYS A 2 -15.36 -20.93 2.80
CA LYS A 2 -14.89 -20.15 1.62
C LYS A 2 -14.78 -18.63 1.82
N LYS A 3 -15.79 -17.98 2.43
CA LYS A 3 -15.74 -16.52 2.71
C LYS A 3 -14.62 -16.14 3.68
N LYS A 4 -14.35 -16.97 4.71
CA LYS A 4 -13.29 -16.71 5.70
C LYS A 4 -11.91 -16.84 5.06
N GLU A 5 -11.72 -17.85 4.20
CA GLU A 5 -10.50 -18.03 3.42
C GLU A 5 -10.26 -16.86 2.46
N ALA A 6 -11.30 -16.43 1.73
CA ALA A 6 -11.22 -15.27 0.84
C ALA A 6 -10.88 -13.97 1.59
N LEU A 7 -11.44 -13.78 2.79
CA LEU A 7 -11.11 -12.65 3.65
C LEU A 7 -9.64 -12.69 4.10
N ILE A 8 -9.15 -13.84 4.57
CA ILE A 8 -7.74 -14.00 5.00
C ILE A 8 -6.80 -13.70 3.82
N GLU A 9 -7.09 -14.25 2.64
CA GLU A 9 -6.28 -13.99 1.45
C GLU A 9 -6.27 -12.50 1.08
N SER A 10 -7.43 -11.85 1.09
CA SER A 10 -7.55 -10.43 0.73
C SER A 10 -6.86 -9.52 1.75
N VAL A 11 -6.95 -9.84 3.05
CA VAL A 11 -6.22 -9.12 4.10
C VAL A 11 -4.70 -9.28 3.94
N ASN A 12 -4.22 -10.46 3.54
CA ASN A 12 -2.80 -10.68 3.26
C ASN A 12 -2.32 -9.85 2.06
N ARG A 13 -3.11 -9.78 0.98
CA ARG A 13 -2.80 -8.94 -0.20
C ARG A 13 -2.82 -7.44 0.14
N LEU A 14 -3.76 -7.01 0.98
CA LEU A 14 -3.84 -5.65 1.51
C LEU A 14 -2.58 -5.30 2.31
N LYS A 15 -2.16 -6.19 3.24
CA LYS A 15 -0.94 -6.01 4.02
C LYS A 15 0.30 -5.87 3.13
N ALA A 16 0.48 -6.77 2.17
CA ALA A 16 1.61 -6.72 1.25
C ALA A 16 1.64 -5.40 0.46
N SER A 17 0.48 -4.91 0.01
CA SER A 17 0.38 -3.63 -0.70
C SER A 17 0.71 -2.43 0.20
N HIS A 18 0.32 -2.50 1.48
CA HIS A 18 0.68 -1.48 2.47
C HIS A 18 2.20 -1.44 2.70
N GLU A 19 2.82 -2.59 2.90
CA GLU A 19 4.28 -2.71 3.08
C GLU A 19 5.04 -2.19 1.84
N GLN A 20 4.56 -2.50 0.64
CA GLN A 20 5.16 -1.99 -0.60
C GLN A 20 5.06 -0.46 -0.69
N ALA A 21 3.89 0.13 -0.44
CA ALA A 21 3.70 1.57 -0.49
C ALA A 21 4.55 2.28 0.58
N ALA A 22 4.59 1.73 1.79
CA ALA A 22 5.39 2.25 2.90
C ALA A 22 6.89 2.22 2.59
N GLY A 23 7.40 1.11 2.04
CA GLY A 23 8.81 0.99 1.66
C GLY A 23 9.24 2.00 0.59
N ILE A 24 8.39 2.25 -0.42
CA ILE A 24 8.66 3.27 -1.45
C ILE A 24 8.66 4.68 -0.83
N LEU A 25 7.69 4.99 0.03
CA LEU A 25 7.65 6.30 0.71
C LEU A 25 8.89 6.50 1.59
N GLN A 26 9.29 5.47 2.33
CA GLN A 26 10.47 5.51 3.17
C GLN A 26 11.74 5.81 2.38
N ALA A 27 11.91 5.20 1.20
CA ALA A 27 13.04 5.50 0.31
C ALA A 27 13.03 6.97 -0.14
N ILE A 28 11.87 7.49 -0.56
CA ILE A 28 11.71 8.90 -0.96
C ILE A 28 12.08 9.84 0.20
N VAL A 29 11.54 9.59 1.40
CA VAL A 29 11.81 10.41 2.59
C VAL A 29 13.29 10.33 2.98
N HIS A 30 13.88 9.14 2.93
CA HIS A 30 15.30 8.94 3.23
C HIS A 30 16.20 9.79 2.30
N ASP A 31 15.91 9.81 1.00
CA ASP A 31 16.65 10.63 0.04
C ASP A 31 16.46 12.13 0.30
N VAL A 32 15.25 12.58 0.64
CA VAL A 32 14.98 13.98 1.03
C VAL A 32 15.77 14.37 2.29
N VAL A 33 15.79 13.53 3.32
CA VAL A 33 16.55 13.77 4.56
C VAL A 33 18.07 13.76 4.30
N ARG A 34 18.56 12.94 3.37
CA ARG A 34 19.97 12.97 2.98
C ARG A 34 20.33 14.29 2.31
N VAL A 35 19.44 14.83 1.47
CA VAL A 35 19.64 16.15 0.84
C VAL A 35 19.69 17.26 1.88
N SER A 36 18.83 17.25 2.89
CA SER A 36 18.89 18.24 3.96
C SER A 36 20.17 18.20 4.81
N LYS A 37 20.95 17.11 4.71
CA LYS A 37 22.25 16.92 5.37
C LYS A 37 23.45 17.17 4.44
N GLY A 38 23.24 17.77 3.27
CA GLY A 38 24.29 18.10 2.31
C GLY A 38 24.51 17.05 1.21
N GLY A 39 23.65 16.05 1.09
CA GLY A 39 23.61 15.16 -0.08
C GLY A 39 23.02 15.86 -1.32
N SER A 40 23.35 15.37 -2.51
CA SER A 40 22.93 15.98 -3.79
C SER A 40 21.79 15.25 -4.52
N ASN A 41 21.43 14.04 -4.08
CA ASN A 41 20.49 13.19 -4.82
C ASN A 41 19.06 13.36 -4.30
N LEU A 42 18.29 14.21 -5.00
CA LEU A 42 16.85 14.33 -4.83
C LEU A 42 16.11 13.13 -5.45
N PRO A 43 14.94 12.74 -4.90
CA PRO A 43 14.10 11.72 -5.51
C PRO A 43 13.71 12.08 -6.94
N GLU A 44 13.73 11.10 -7.84
CA GLU A 44 13.38 11.33 -9.24
C GLU A 44 11.86 11.32 -9.44
N ARG A 45 11.39 11.94 -10.53
CA ARG A 45 9.98 11.83 -10.97
C ARG A 45 9.50 10.37 -11.07
N ARG A 46 10.40 9.43 -11.35
CA ARG A 46 10.09 8.00 -11.43
C ARG A 46 9.66 7.44 -10.08
N ASP A 47 10.25 7.89 -8.97
CA ASP A 47 9.98 7.38 -7.63
C ASP A 47 8.60 7.79 -7.16
N PHE A 48 8.23 9.05 -7.38
CA PHE A 48 6.86 9.53 -7.12
C PHE A 48 5.82 8.82 -7.99
N ARG A 49 6.14 8.50 -9.26
CA ARG A 49 5.24 7.69 -10.11
C ARG A 49 5.07 6.27 -9.59
N ARG A 50 6.15 5.64 -9.09
CA ARG A 50 6.11 4.31 -8.46
C ARG A 50 5.26 4.36 -7.20
N TYR A 51 5.47 5.34 -6.33
CA TYR A 51 4.67 5.53 -5.12
C TYR A 51 3.19 5.74 -5.44
N ARG A 52 2.87 6.59 -6.43
CA ARG A 52 1.49 6.80 -6.88
C ARG A 52 0.83 5.50 -7.37
N ARG A 53 1.57 4.62 -8.07
CA ARG A 53 1.05 3.31 -8.49
C ARG A 53 0.79 2.41 -7.30
N ALA A 54 1.73 2.33 -6.35
CA ALA A 54 1.56 1.54 -5.12
C ALA A 54 0.36 2.00 -4.29
N ILE A 55 0.13 3.32 -4.17
CA ILE A 55 -1.07 3.85 -3.50
C ILE A 55 -2.35 3.42 -4.22
N LYS A 56 -2.38 3.44 -5.56
CA LYS A 56 -3.56 2.99 -6.31
C LYS A 56 -3.87 1.52 -6.08
N GLU A 57 -2.84 0.68 -6.07
CA GLU A 57 -2.99 -0.74 -5.74
C GLU A 57 -3.51 -0.94 -4.31
N LEU A 58 -2.89 -0.26 -3.34
CA LEU A 58 -3.34 -0.30 -1.95
C LEU A 58 -4.82 0.09 -1.80
N LYS A 59 -5.26 1.16 -2.47
CA LYS A 59 -6.67 1.58 -2.46
C LYS A 59 -7.60 0.53 -3.03
N LEU A 60 -7.20 -0.15 -4.11
CA LEU A 60 -7.98 -1.24 -4.68
C LEU A 60 -8.11 -2.41 -3.67
N GLN A 61 -7.02 -2.78 -3.01
CA GLN A 61 -7.04 -3.83 -1.99
C GLN A 61 -7.90 -3.44 -0.78
N CYS A 62 -7.89 -2.17 -0.36
CA CYS A 62 -8.79 -1.68 0.69
C CYS A 62 -10.26 -1.89 0.32
N LEU A 63 -10.65 -1.47 -0.90
CA LEU A 63 -12.02 -1.64 -1.38
C LEU A 63 -12.44 -3.11 -1.46
N GLN A 64 -11.55 -3.99 -1.91
CA GLN A 64 -11.82 -5.43 -1.98
C GLN A 64 -12.07 -6.03 -0.59
N VAL A 65 -11.25 -5.67 0.40
CA VAL A 65 -11.44 -6.13 1.78
C VAL A 65 -12.72 -5.56 2.39
N GLU A 66 -13.02 -4.27 2.16
CA GLU A 66 -14.27 -3.65 2.61
C GLU A 66 -15.51 -4.34 2.02
N MET A 67 -15.50 -4.67 0.72
CA MET A 67 -16.59 -5.41 0.07
C MET A 67 -16.82 -6.78 0.73
N ILE A 68 -15.76 -7.55 0.95
CA ILE A 68 -15.87 -8.87 1.58
C ILE A 68 -16.39 -8.73 3.01
N LEU A 69 -15.87 -7.78 3.80
CA LEU A 69 -16.35 -7.52 5.17
C LEU A 69 -17.83 -7.11 5.20
N ALA A 70 -18.28 -6.31 4.23
CA ALA A 70 -19.68 -5.93 4.12
C ALA A 70 -20.61 -7.12 3.81
N GLU A 71 -20.13 -8.14 3.09
CA GLU A 71 -20.87 -9.39 2.88
C GLU A 71 -20.95 -10.27 4.13
N PHE A 72 -20.00 -10.12 5.07
CA PHE A 72 -20.05 -10.80 6.36
C PHE A 72 -21.07 -10.17 7.30
N GLY A 73 -21.18 -8.85 7.33
CA GLY A 73 -22.12 -8.13 8.22
C GLY A 73 -23.60 -8.22 7.81
N ARG A 74 -23.94 -8.90 6.70
CA ARG A 74 -25.32 -9.11 6.23
C ARG A 74 -25.90 -10.50 6.57
N GLU A 75 -25.09 -11.38 7.15
CA GLU A 75 -25.52 -12.73 7.57
C GLU A 75 -25.89 -12.83 9.06
N GLU A 76 -25.97 -11.70 9.77
CA GLU A 76 -26.61 -11.54 11.09
C GLU A 76 -28.02 -10.94 10.93
#